data_AF-A0A933MB23-F1
#
_entry.id   AF-A0A933MB23-F1
#
_cell.length_a   1.000
_cell.length_b   1.000
_cell.length_c   1.000
_cell.angle_alpha   90.00
_cell.angle_beta   90.00
_cell.angle_gamma   90.00
#
_symmetry.space_group_name_H-M   'P 1'
#
loop_
_entity.id
_entity.type
_entity.pdbx_description
1 polymer ?
#
loop_
_entity_poly.entity_id
_entity_poly.type
_entity_poly.pdbx_seq_one_letter_code
_entity_poly.pdbx_strand_id
1 'polypeptide(L)'
;MQNTKNGKHKVSQMVRKQIYISKRQHQLLKRIAHKRQVSEALLIREAIDQQLQSAEQGLSTDAEAWQRAFGLMKSLHAQGPLPNRSREWTRADLYAERINRYGTRAD
;
A
#
# COMPACT_ATOMS: atom_id res chain seq x y z
N MET A 1 -25.38 -13.40 -8.21
CA MET A 1 -25.39 -13.06 -6.77
C MET A 1 -24.11 -13.62 -6.15
N GLN A 2 -23.06 -12.81 -6.01
CA GLN A 2 -21.82 -13.24 -5.35
C GLN A 2 -21.85 -12.71 -3.92
N ASN A 3 -22.06 -13.60 -2.95
CA ASN A 3 -22.06 -13.27 -1.54
C ASN A 3 -20.59 -13.24 -1.07
N THR A 4 -20.05 -12.05 -0.88
CA THR A 4 -18.67 -11.83 -0.42
C THR A 4 -18.50 -12.37 0.99
N LYS A 5 -17.52 -13.26 1.13
CA LYS A 5 -17.10 -13.90 2.38
C LYS A 5 -16.66 -12.84 3.39
N ASN A 6 -17.54 -12.47 4.32
CA ASN A 6 -17.13 -11.80 5.55
C ASN A 6 -16.29 -12.79 6.37
N GLY A 7 -14.97 -12.62 6.34
CA GLY A 7 -14.03 -13.32 7.19
C GLY A 7 -14.43 -13.11 8.64
N LYS A 8 -14.98 -14.15 9.27
CA LYS A 8 -15.23 -14.20 10.71
C LYS A 8 -13.88 -14.07 11.41
N HIS A 9 -13.54 -12.87 11.89
CA HIS A 9 -12.46 -12.71 12.87
C HIS A 9 -12.76 -13.67 14.02
N LYS A 10 -11.88 -14.64 14.25
CA LYS A 10 -12.08 -15.70 15.23
C LYS A 10 -12.06 -15.06 16.63
N VAL A 11 -13.24 -14.77 17.17
CA VAL A 11 -13.49 -14.13 18.47
C VAL A 11 -12.95 -14.96 19.66
N SER A 12 -12.43 -16.16 19.41
CA SER A 12 -12.17 -17.17 20.45
C SER A 12 -10.96 -16.90 21.36
N GLN A 13 -10.16 -15.85 21.14
CA GLN A 13 -9.01 -15.50 21.99
C GLN A 13 -8.84 -13.96 22.10
N MET A 14 -9.78 -13.26 22.73
CA MET A 14 -9.65 -11.82 22.96
C MET A 14 -9.02 -11.55 24.34
N VAL A 15 -7.93 -10.77 24.38
CA VAL A 15 -7.31 -10.32 25.64
C VAL A 15 -7.83 -8.92 25.98
N ARG A 16 -8.40 -8.73 27.18
CA ARG A 16 -8.85 -7.41 27.65
C ARG A 16 -7.64 -6.53 27.93
N LYS A 17 -7.59 -5.35 27.29
CA LYS A 17 -6.60 -4.30 27.57
C LYS A 17 -7.33 -3.06 28.10
N GLN A 18 -6.77 -2.40 29.11
CA GLN A 18 -7.23 -1.10 29.60
C GLN A 18 -6.22 -0.05 29.15
N ILE A 19 -6.69 0.96 28.43
CA ILE A 19 -5.84 2.03 27.87
C ILE A 19 -6.45 3.39 28.18
N TYR A 20 -5.60 4.38 28.43
CA TYR A 20 -6.02 5.78 28.52
C TYR A 20 -6.00 6.40 27.12
N ILE A 21 -7.05 7.12 26.78
CA ILE A 21 -7.14 7.92 25.55
C ILE A 21 -7.53 9.36 25.91
N SER A 22 -7.12 10.32 25.08
CA SER A 22 -7.49 11.72 25.26
C SER A 22 -8.99 11.95 25.07
N LYS A 23 -9.53 13.02 25.67
CA LYS A 23 -10.93 13.45 25.49
C LYS A 23 -11.28 13.63 24.01
N ARG A 24 -10.35 14.15 23.21
CA ARG A 24 -10.50 14.31 21.75
C ARG A 24 -10.63 12.96 21.04
N GLN A 25 -9.77 11.98 21.36
CA GLN A 25 -9.85 10.64 20.78
C GLN A 25 -11.16 9.95 21.12
N HIS A 26 -11.63 10.06 22.37
CA HIS A 26 -12.92 9.53 22.81
C HIS A 26 -14.09 10.08 21.97
N GLN A 27 -14.14 11.40 21.77
CA GLN A 27 -15.18 12.04 20.96
C GLN A 27 -15.14 11.58 19.50
N LEU A 28 -13.95 11.48 18.91
CA LEU A 28 -13.77 11.00 17.55
C LEU A 28 -14.17 9.53 17.41
N LEU A 29 -13.78 8.68 18.36
CA LEU A 29 -14.10 7.26 18.38
C LEU A 29 -15.61 7.04 18.38
N LYS A 30 -16.34 7.72 19.27
CA LYS A 30 -17.80 7.70 19.32
C LYS A 30 -18.45 8.13 18.02
N ARG A 31 -18.01 9.26 17.47
CA ARG A 31 -18.56 9.82 16.23
C ARG A 31 -18.36 8.85 15.06
N ILE A 32 -17.18 8.25 14.93
CA ILE A 32 -16.88 7.34 13.83
C ILE A 32 -17.63 6.01 14.00
N ALA A 33 -17.64 5.45 15.22
CA ALA A 33 -18.39 4.22 15.53
C ALA A 33 -19.88 4.38 15.20
N HIS A 34 -20.49 5.49 15.62
CA HIS A 34 -21.88 5.80 15.31
C HIS A 34 -22.11 5.96 13.80
N LYS A 35 -21.27 6.73 13.11
CA LYS A 35 -21.39 6.93 11.65
C LYS A 35 -21.27 5.61 10.87
N ARG A 36 -20.45 4.68 11.35
CA ARG A 36 -20.23 3.36 10.71
C ARG A 36 -21.17 2.27 11.23
N GLN A 37 -22.01 2.55 12.23
CA GLN A 37 -22.88 1.59 12.90
C GLN A 37 -22.13 0.34 13.42
N VAL A 38 -20.92 0.54 13.95
CA VAL A 38 -20.10 -0.52 14.55
C VAL A 38 -19.75 -0.19 15.99
N SER A 39 -19.29 -1.18 16.76
CA SER A 39 -18.81 -0.94 18.12
C SER A 39 -17.48 -0.19 18.13
N GLU A 40 -17.28 0.66 19.14
CA GLU A 40 -16.01 1.36 19.38
C GLU A 40 -14.84 0.37 19.50
N ALA A 41 -15.07 -0.78 20.14
CA ALA A 41 -14.06 -1.82 20.29
C ALA A 41 -13.67 -2.47 18.95
N LEU A 42 -14.61 -2.63 18.02
CA LEU A 42 -14.31 -3.12 16.67
C LEU A 42 -13.44 -2.12 15.92
N LEU A 43 -13.78 -0.83 15.99
CA LEU A 43 -13.00 0.22 15.36
C LEU A 43 -11.57 0.31 15.91
N ILE A 44 -11.39 0.13 17.23
CA ILE A 44 -10.06 0.05 17.86
C ILE A 44 -9.27 -1.15 17.32
N ARG A 45 -9.90 -2.33 17.23
CA ARG A 45 -9.23 -3.53 16.70
C ARG A 45 -8.81 -3.35 15.24
N GLU A 46 -9.70 -2.87 14.39
CA GLU A 46 -9.39 -2.61 12.98
C GLU A 46 -8.24 -1.61 12.82
N ALA A 47 -8.21 -0.54 13.64
CA ALA A 47 -7.13 0.43 13.61
C ALA A 47 -5.79 -0.17 14.03
N ILE A 48 -5.78 -1.05 15.05
CA ILE A 48 -4.59 -1.79 15.48
C ILE A 48 -4.12 -2.72 14.36
N ASP A 49 -5.03 -3.50 13.78
CA ASP A 49 -4.71 -4.45 12.69
C ASP A 49 -4.14 -3.71 11.48
N GLN A 50 -4.71 -2.57 11.08
CA GLN A 50 -4.21 -1.74 9.98
C GLN A 50 -2.81 -1.21 10.25
N GLN A 51 -2.55 -0.75 11.48
CA GLN A 51 -1.23 -0.24 11.87
C GLN A 51 -0.19 -1.35 11.89
N LEU A 52 -0.54 -2.54 12.39
CA LEU A 52 0.35 -3.71 12.41
C LEU A 52 0.62 -4.22 11.00
N GLN A 53 -0.40 -4.33 10.14
CA GLN A 53 -0.21 -4.69 8.74
C GLN A 53 0.67 -3.68 8.00
N SER A 54 0.50 -2.38 8.26
CA SER A 54 1.34 -1.35 7.67
C SER A 54 2.79 -1.43 8.18
N ALA A 55 2.98 -1.78 9.46
CA ALA A 55 4.31 -2.00 10.03
C ALA A 55 4.98 -3.27 9.46
N GLU A 56 4.23 -4.34 9.25
CA GLU A 56 4.69 -5.58 8.62
C GLU A 56 4.99 -5.40 7.12
N GLN A 57 4.17 -4.62 6.40
CA GLN A 57 4.39 -4.26 5.00
C GLN A 57 5.60 -3.32 4.83
N GLY A 58 5.96 -2.55 5.86
CA GLY A 58 7.19 -1.75 5.90
C GLY A 58 8.48 -2.57 6.03
N LEU A 59 8.41 -3.87 6.29
CA LEU A 59 9.57 -4.74 6.59
C LEU A 59 10.03 -5.63 5.43
N SER A 60 9.47 -5.49 4.23
CA SER A 60 10.04 -6.10 3.01
C SER A 60 10.45 -5.05 1.98
N THR A 61 11.10 -3.99 2.45
CA THR A 61 11.96 -3.20 1.57
C THR A 61 13.37 -3.49 2.01
N ASP A 62 14.11 -4.29 1.24
CA ASP A 62 15.55 -4.44 1.44
C ASP A 62 16.16 -3.03 1.47
N ALA A 63 16.54 -2.58 2.67
CA ALA A 63 17.01 -1.22 2.89
C ALA A 63 18.28 -0.95 2.08
N GLU A 64 19.11 -1.97 1.86
CA GLU A 64 20.26 -1.87 0.98
C GLU A 64 19.83 -1.78 -0.49
N ALA A 65 18.83 -2.55 -0.92
CA ALA A 65 18.30 -2.42 -2.29
C ALA A 65 17.78 -1.00 -2.54
N TRP A 66 17.11 -0.40 -1.56
CA TRP A 66 16.66 0.99 -1.65
C TRP A 66 17.84 1.96 -1.75
N GLN A 67 18.88 1.80 -0.92
CA GLN A 67 20.07 2.63 -0.98
C GLN A 67 20.82 2.48 -2.31
N ARG A 68 20.95 1.26 -2.83
CA ARG A 68 21.54 0.98 -4.15
C ARG A 68 20.76 1.65 -5.27
N ALA A 69 19.42 1.53 -5.27
CA ALA A 69 18.56 2.18 -6.25
C ALA A 69 18.67 3.70 -6.19
N PHE A 70 18.68 4.28 -4.97
CA PHE A 70 18.80 5.71 -4.78
C PHE A 70 20.16 6.26 -5.22
N GLY A 71 21.25 5.53 -4.95
CA GLY A 71 22.59 5.86 -5.44
C GLY A 71 22.66 5.87 -6.97
N LEU A 72 22.06 4.87 -7.62
CA LEU A 72 21.97 4.80 -9.08
C LEU A 72 21.18 5.98 -9.67
N MET A 73 20.02 6.33 -9.09
CA MET A 73 19.24 7.47 -9.57
C MET A 73 20.02 8.80 -9.45
N LYS A 74 20.75 8.99 -8.36
CA LYS A 74 21.63 10.17 -8.18
C LYS A 74 22.78 10.20 -9.18
N SER A 75 23.42 9.06 -9.44
CA SER A 75 24.53 9.00 -10.41
C SER A 75 24.06 9.29 -11.84
N LEU A 76 22.88 8.77 -12.23
CA LEU A 76 22.26 9.09 -13.51
C LEU A 76 21.85 10.56 -13.61
N HIS A 77 21.31 11.14 -12.54
CA HIS A 77 20.96 12.56 -12.53
C HIS A 77 22.20 13.46 -12.67
N ALA A 78 23.30 13.11 -11.99
CA ALA A 78 24.56 13.84 -12.07
C ALA A 78 25.22 13.78 -13.46
N GLN A 79 24.99 12.72 -14.23
CA GLN A 79 25.46 12.61 -15.62
C GLN A 79 24.75 13.59 -16.57
N GLY A 80 23.59 14.13 -16.18
CA GLY A 80 22.85 15.10 -16.97
C GLY A 80 22.25 14.50 -18.25
N PRO A 81 21.71 15.35 -19.15
CA PRO A 81 21.20 14.92 -20.44
C PRO A 81 22.32 14.33 -21.30
N LEU A 82 22.05 13.19 -21.95
CA LEU A 82 23.01 12.59 -22.91
C LEU A 82 23.30 13.59 -24.05
N PRO A 83 24.57 13.99 -24.25
CA PRO A 83 24.91 14.91 -25.32
C PRO A 83 24.64 14.25 -26.68
N ASN A 84 24.01 15.00 -27.59
CA ASN A 84 23.70 14.56 -28.97
C ASN A 84 22.82 13.31 -29.12
N ARG A 85 22.05 12.91 -28.08
CA ARG A 85 21.04 11.86 -28.21
C ARG A 85 19.66 12.39 -27.84
N SER A 86 18.81 12.57 -28.85
CA SER A 86 17.37 12.65 -28.66
C SER A 86 16.79 11.23 -28.47
N ARG A 87 15.58 11.14 -27.93
CA ARG A 87 14.86 9.86 -27.89
C ARG A 87 14.48 9.51 -29.32
N GLU A 88 15.04 8.42 -29.85
CA GLU A 88 14.71 7.92 -31.20
C GLU A 88 13.37 7.18 -31.26
N TRP A 89 12.85 6.75 -30.11
CA TRP A 89 11.56 6.08 -30.00
C TRP A 89 10.45 7.07 -29.68
N THR A 90 9.29 6.89 -30.31
CA THR A 90 8.05 7.51 -29.85
C THR A 90 7.34 6.60 -28.84
N ARG A 91 6.42 7.18 -28.06
CA ARG A 91 5.57 6.40 -27.14
C ARG A 91 4.77 5.35 -27.91
N ALA A 92 4.23 5.70 -29.07
CA ALA A 92 3.43 4.79 -29.89
C ALA A 92 4.24 3.58 -30.34
N ASP A 93 5.49 3.78 -30.75
CA ASP A 93 6.38 2.70 -31.21
C ASP A 93 6.65 1.69 -30.09
N LEU A 94 6.90 2.17 -28.85
CA LEU A 94 7.09 1.29 -27.69
C LEU A 94 5.86 0.44 -27.36
N TYR A 95 4.66 1.00 -27.50
CA TYR A 95 3.42 0.25 -27.29
C TYR A 95 3.16 -0.74 -28.42
N ALA A 96 3.41 -0.35 -29.68
CA ALA A 96 3.27 -1.24 -30.83
C ALA A 96 4.26 -2.42 -30.73
N GLU A 97 5.52 -2.17 -30.39
CA GLU A 97 6.53 -3.20 -30.15
C GLU A 97 6.13 -4.13 -28.99
N ARG A 98 5.64 -3.57 -27.87
CA ARG A 98 5.17 -4.37 -26.73
C ARG A 98 3.97 -5.25 -27.09
N ILE A 99 2.99 -4.71 -27.82
CA ILE A 99 1.81 -5.44 -28.27
C ILE A 99 2.22 -6.53 -29.27
N ASN A 100 3.16 -6.27 -30.18
CA ASN A 100 3.66 -7.29 -31.10
C ASN A 100 4.47 -8.38 -30.38
N ARG A 101 5.21 -8.05 -29.31
CA ARG A 101 6.02 -9.01 -28.54
C ARG A 101 5.19 -9.89 -27.61
N TYR A 102 4.11 -9.36 -27.03
CA TYR A 102 3.33 -10.06 -25.99
C TYR A 102 1.84 -10.26 -26.31
N GLY A 103 1.35 -9.69 -27.42
CA GLY A 103 -0.06 -9.71 -27.80
C GLY A 103 -0.51 -10.96 -28.55
N THR A 104 0.42 -11.81 -29.02
CA THR A 104 0.05 -13.12 -29.60
C THR A 104 -0.14 -14.15 -28.49
N ARG A 105 -1.26 -14.02 -27.78
CA ARG A 105 -2.05 -15.17 -27.34
C ARG A 105 -3.45 -14.96 -27.91
N ALA A 106 -3.59 -15.27 -29.19
CA ALA A 106 -4.87 -15.60 -29.77
C ALA A 106 -5.09 -17.09 -29.52
N ASP A 107 -6.20 -17.41 -28.87
CA ASP A 107 -6.73 -18.76 -28.75
C ASP A 107 -7.05 -19.37 -30.13
#